data_AF-A0A9N9JAD9-F1
#
_entry.id   AF-A0A9N9JAD9-F1
#
_cell.length_a   1.000
_cell.length_b   1.000
_cell.length_c   1.000
_cell.angle_alpha   90.00
_cell.angle_beta   90.00
_cell.angle_gamma   90.00
#
_symmetry.space_group_name_H-M   'P 1'
#
loop_
_entity.id
_entity.type
_entity.pdbx_description
1 polymer ?
#
loop_
_entity_poly.entity_id
_entity_poly.type
_entity_poly.pdbx_seq_one_letter_code
_entity_poly.pdbx_strand_id
1 'polypeptide(L)'
;VMTKLNTVKERQDWEDEFTKRYIDPKAANARNAATKFLEKINDTKQTLESEVNETLVVDEKYQLDFYPRIWRRIGKTSPRNLEAYCIGYPNFANEFPFLSLFFKYREKLTLVKNLIPIMKFSRILASKLCYQLKRQDAHNLTFDKFLKNNESQFSEKLKDFADAWNEIRSHVVRYECHEFNNPMLQMTKNLPVVYALFEERDESLYLCGAIEFLANLQNEFMQQVLKIEPGCSSLGFLEFTNQNYHNAPQHQHQYYIKSLSLSEVHEKLEFFTTTTPGAPIARNGYINRLQINAVDTDVFDNPTELLSELETLLCFLKRTSGGVREMDIIDYLSKWIRLSTLTENPKFYLVINGLKLKHVVALYELVEEKIADIEMENLPTKYKAKLSSRIKEEINEGVAGGSDANKFKIPLEAFTIVLKRFMFRYLSSEMYNPEETHADYLAGDVFIDCWPVEVSDDVIRDKFPKSLLVANIYEAYKYAQ
;
A
#
# COMPACT_ATOMS: atom_id res chain seq x y z
N VAL A 1 20.82 53.08 -1.39
CA VAL A 1 19.57 52.89 -0.60
C VAL A 1 19.17 51.44 -0.78
N MET A 2 19.42 50.56 0.20
CA MET A 2 18.94 49.18 0.13
C MET A 2 17.44 49.19 0.42
N THR A 3 16.65 48.97 -0.63
CA THR A 3 15.21 48.78 -0.52
C THR A 3 14.95 47.55 0.34
N LYS A 4 14.25 47.72 1.47
CA LYS A 4 13.82 46.58 2.29
C LYS A 4 12.77 45.79 1.51
N LEU A 5 13.05 44.52 1.22
CA LEU A 5 12.14 43.59 0.54
C LEU A 5 11.18 43.00 1.58
N ASN A 6 10.07 43.69 1.84
CA ASN A 6 9.17 43.34 2.95
C ASN A 6 8.07 42.37 2.52
N THR A 7 7.81 42.23 1.22
CA THR A 7 6.78 41.33 0.68
C THR A 7 7.38 40.13 -0.05
N VAL A 8 6.60 39.06 -0.21
CA VAL A 8 7.00 37.89 -1.03
C VAL A 8 7.20 38.30 -2.48
N LYS A 9 6.36 39.20 -2.99
CA LYS A 9 6.42 39.67 -4.38
C LYS A 9 7.68 40.49 -4.67
N GLU A 10 8.02 41.46 -3.82
CA GLU A 10 9.26 42.24 -3.97
C GLU A 10 10.52 41.35 -3.94
N ARG A 11 10.51 40.29 -3.13
CA ARG A 11 11.61 39.31 -3.09
C ARG A 11 11.71 38.52 -4.40
N GLN A 12 10.59 38.04 -4.93
CA GLN A 12 10.56 37.32 -6.20
C GLN A 12 11.03 38.23 -7.36
N ASP A 13 10.54 39.47 -7.41
CA ASP A 13 10.92 40.43 -8.45
C ASP A 13 12.43 40.73 -8.41
N TRP A 14 13.00 40.81 -7.20
CA TRP A 14 14.45 40.96 -7.03
C TRP A 14 15.23 39.71 -7.44
N GLU A 15 14.77 38.50 -7.08
CA GLU A 15 15.42 37.23 -7.48
C GLU A 15 15.44 37.08 -9.00
N ASP A 16 14.33 37.42 -9.67
CA ASP A 16 14.20 37.36 -11.12
C ASP A 16 15.13 38.38 -11.80
N GLU A 17 15.17 39.62 -11.32
CA GLU A 17 16.08 40.65 -11.86
C GLU A 17 17.55 40.25 -11.65
N PHE A 18 17.90 39.80 -10.44
CA PHE A 18 19.26 39.43 -10.09
C PHE A 18 19.76 38.25 -10.94
N THR A 19 18.92 37.22 -11.09
CA THR A 19 19.23 36.04 -11.88
C THR A 19 19.47 36.41 -13.34
N LYS A 20 18.53 37.14 -13.95
CA LYS A 20 18.62 37.56 -15.36
C LYS A 20 19.84 38.43 -15.65
N ARG A 21 20.18 39.34 -14.74
CA ARG A 21 21.19 40.38 -14.98
C ARG A 21 22.61 39.93 -14.63
N TYR A 22 22.77 39.09 -13.60
CA TYR A 22 24.09 38.76 -13.06
C TYR A 22 24.45 37.28 -13.15
N ILE A 23 23.47 36.37 -13.10
CA ILE A 23 23.72 34.92 -13.06
C ILE A 23 23.69 34.32 -14.46
N ASP A 24 22.58 34.49 -15.20
CA ASP A 24 22.38 33.87 -16.52
C ASP A 24 23.53 34.14 -17.51
N PRO A 25 24.07 35.36 -17.65
CA PRO A 25 25.16 35.63 -18.59
C PRO A 25 26.45 34.84 -18.29
N LYS A 26 26.64 34.43 -17.03
CA LYS A 26 27.81 33.66 -16.59
C LYS A 26 27.53 32.16 -16.55
N ALA A 27 26.31 31.76 -16.19
CA ALA A 27 25.90 30.36 -16.07
C ALA A 27 25.60 29.71 -17.42
N ALA A 28 25.00 30.45 -18.38
CA ALA A 28 24.61 29.93 -19.69
C ALA A 28 25.80 29.44 -20.53
N ASN A 29 27.01 29.92 -20.26
CA ASN A 29 28.24 29.38 -20.85
C ASN A 29 29.36 29.32 -19.82
N ALA A 30 29.13 28.52 -18.77
CA ALA A 30 30.06 28.32 -17.67
C ALA A 30 31.47 27.92 -18.16
N ARG A 31 31.58 27.17 -19.27
CA ARG A 31 32.87 26.81 -19.89
C ARG A 31 33.62 28.04 -20.40
N ASN A 32 32.98 28.89 -21.19
CA ASN A 32 33.58 30.12 -21.70
C ASN A 32 33.89 31.11 -20.57
N ALA A 33 33.00 31.23 -19.57
CA ALA A 33 33.23 32.04 -18.38
C ALA A 33 34.45 31.56 -17.59
N ALA A 34 34.60 30.24 -17.41
CA ALA A 34 35.77 29.63 -16.77
C ALA A 34 37.05 29.86 -17.60
N THR A 35 37.02 29.67 -18.92
CA THR A 35 38.17 29.94 -19.80
C THR A 35 38.63 31.39 -19.73
N LYS A 36 37.70 32.37 -19.82
CA LYS A 36 38.01 33.80 -19.67
C LYS A 36 38.55 34.17 -18.29
N PHE A 37 38.20 33.40 -17.26
CA PHE A 37 38.73 33.58 -15.92
C PHE A 37 40.14 32.98 -15.79
N LEU A 38 40.37 31.80 -16.36
CA LEU A 38 41.69 31.17 -16.45
C LEU A 38 42.68 32.05 -17.23
N GLU A 39 42.25 32.68 -18.32
CA GLU A 39 43.05 33.66 -19.08
C GLU A 39 43.52 34.87 -18.23
N LYS A 40 42.81 35.17 -17.14
CA LYS A 40 43.19 36.24 -16.19
C LYS A 40 44.09 35.72 -15.06
N ILE A 41 44.07 34.42 -14.78
CA ILE A 41 44.95 33.74 -13.83
C ILE A 41 46.17 33.25 -14.62
N ASN A 42 46.97 34.18 -15.14
CA ASN A 42 48.27 33.84 -15.70
C ASN A 42 49.22 33.53 -14.55
N ASP A 43 49.35 32.24 -14.20
CA ASP A 43 50.35 31.81 -13.23
C ASP A 43 51.72 31.71 -13.93
N THR A 44 52.61 32.64 -13.60
CA THR A 44 53.98 32.66 -14.14
C THR A 44 54.88 31.60 -13.50
N LYS A 45 54.40 30.87 -12.48
CA LYS A 45 55.17 29.83 -11.79
C LYS A 45 54.92 28.47 -12.44
N GLN A 46 55.95 27.93 -13.09
CA GLN A 46 55.99 26.56 -13.66
C GLN A 46 55.96 25.50 -12.56
N THR A 47 54.79 25.23 -12.00
CA THR A 47 54.58 24.19 -10.99
C THR A 47 53.79 23.02 -11.58
N LEU A 48 53.99 21.81 -11.05
CA LEU A 48 53.19 20.65 -11.43
C LEU A 48 51.69 20.91 -11.25
N GLU A 49 51.32 21.69 -10.23
CA GLU A 49 49.93 22.09 -9.99
C GLU A 49 49.37 23.00 -11.10
N SER A 50 50.18 23.95 -11.60
CA SER A 50 49.79 24.79 -12.75
C SER A 50 49.66 24.01 -14.05
N GLU A 51 50.45 22.93 -14.22
CA GLU A 51 50.37 22.02 -15.36
C GLU A 51 49.10 21.15 -15.30
N VAL A 52 48.83 20.54 -14.14
CA VAL A 52 47.65 19.69 -13.91
C VAL A 52 46.32 20.46 -14.00
N ASN A 53 46.33 21.74 -13.62
CA ASN A 53 45.16 22.63 -13.64
C ASN A 53 44.99 23.42 -14.94
N GLU A 54 45.85 23.22 -15.95
CA GLU A 54 45.84 23.93 -17.24
C GLU A 54 45.96 25.47 -17.11
N THR A 55 46.63 25.97 -16.08
CA THR A 55 46.92 27.41 -15.90
C THR A 55 48.30 27.79 -16.43
N LEU A 56 49.12 26.81 -16.81
CA LEU A 56 50.44 27.01 -17.38
C LEU A 56 50.37 27.23 -18.90
N VAL A 57 51.05 28.28 -19.38
CA VAL A 57 51.22 28.52 -20.83
C VAL A 57 52.33 27.60 -21.34
N VAL A 58 51.98 26.66 -22.22
CA VAL A 58 52.90 25.66 -22.81
C VAL A 58 53.01 25.83 -24.33
N ASP A 59 54.22 25.66 -24.87
CA ASP A 59 54.48 25.74 -26.32
C ASP A 59 54.07 24.45 -27.07
N GLU A 60 54.01 24.52 -28.41
CA GLU A 60 53.59 23.38 -29.26
C GLU A 60 54.50 22.17 -29.11
N LYS A 61 55.81 22.40 -28.87
CA LYS A 61 56.79 21.33 -28.73
C LYS A 61 56.54 20.52 -27.46
N TYR A 62 56.32 21.20 -26.34
CA TYR A 62 55.99 20.58 -25.07
C TYR A 62 54.68 19.80 -25.13
N GLN A 63 53.68 20.32 -25.86
CA GLN A 63 52.41 19.60 -26.06
C GLN A 63 52.59 18.27 -26.81
N LEU A 64 53.44 18.25 -27.84
CA LEU A 64 53.74 17.05 -28.64
C LEU A 64 54.61 16.03 -27.90
N ASP A 65 55.53 16.50 -27.06
CA ASP A 65 56.46 15.63 -26.36
C ASP A 65 55.82 14.96 -25.12
N PHE A 66 54.91 15.66 -24.41
CA PHE A 66 54.44 15.22 -23.08
C PHE A 66 52.93 15.02 -22.93
N TYR A 67 52.11 15.47 -23.90
CA TYR A 67 50.64 15.33 -23.89
C TYR A 67 49.98 15.65 -22.53
N PRO A 68 50.22 16.84 -21.94
CA PRO A 68 49.80 17.17 -20.57
C PRO A 68 48.28 17.06 -20.34
N ARG A 69 47.46 17.18 -21.40
CA ARG A 69 45.99 17.01 -21.34
C ARG A 69 45.54 15.62 -20.86
N ILE A 70 46.37 14.60 -21.03
CA ILE A 70 46.07 13.23 -20.55
C ILE A 70 46.09 13.18 -19.02
N TRP A 71 46.96 13.97 -18.39
CA TRP A 71 47.18 14.00 -16.95
C TRP A 71 46.30 15.01 -16.21
N ARG A 72 45.37 15.65 -16.93
CA ARG A 72 44.44 16.64 -16.38
C ARG A 72 43.59 16.02 -15.29
N ARG A 73 43.43 16.76 -14.19
CA ARG A 73 42.43 16.43 -13.17
C ARG A 73 41.02 16.64 -13.73
N ILE A 74 40.23 15.57 -13.78
CA ILE A 74 38.81 15.64 -14.11
C ILE A 74 38.01 15.67 -12.81
N GLY A 75 36.95 16.49 -12.77
CA GLY A 75 36.03 16.52 -11.63
C GLY A 75 35.34 15.17 -11.44
N LYS A 76 35.07 14.80 -10.18
CA LYS A 76 34.26 13.61 -9.89
C LYS A 76 32.86 13.81 -10.46
N THR A 77 32.35 12.82 -11.19
CA THR A 77 30.98 12.82 -11.67
C THR A 77 30.03 12.81 -10.48
N SER A 78 29.03 13.69 -10.49
CA SER A 78 28.01 13.75 -9.46
C SER A 78 26.66 14.08 -10.10
N PRO A 79 25.54 13.62 -9.52
CA PRO A 79 24.22 13.99 -10.03
C PRO A 79 23.97 15.51 -9.99
N ARG A 80 24.60 16.23 -9.06
CA ARG A 80 24.54 17.71 -9.01
C ARG A 80 25.26 18.34 -10.20
N ASN A 81 26.34 17.74 -10.69
CA ASN A 81 27.04 18.23 -11.88
C ASN A 81 26.17 18.02 -13.13
N LEU A 82 25.46 16.89 -13.22
CA LEU A 82 24.53 16.63 -14.31
C LEU A 82 23.36 17.61 -14.28
N GLU A 83 22.76 17.82 -13.11
CA GLU A 83 21.69 18.80 -12.90
C GLU A 83 22.13 20.22 -13.29
N ALA A 84 23.32 20.66 -12.86
CA ALA A 84 23.88 21.96 -13.24
C ALA A 84 24.13 22.08 -14.76
N TYR A 85 24.59 21.01 -15.40
CA TYR A 85 24.75 20.97 -16.86
C TYR A 85 23.40 21.09 -17.58
N CYS A 86 22.39 20.37 -17.10
CA CYS A 86 21.03 20.40 -17.64
C CYS A 86 20.36 21.77 -17.50
N ILE A 87 20.56 22.47 -16.38
CA ILE A 87 20.06 23.85 -16.18
C ILE A 87 20.69 24.82 -17.20
N GLY A 88 21.97 24.63 -17.54
CA GLY A 88 22.66 25.46 -18.53
C GLY A 88 22.35 25.10 -19.99
N TYR A 89 21.61 24.01 -20.25
CA TYR A 89 21.33 23.54 -21.60
C TYR A 89 20.09 24.24 -22.20
N PRO A 90 20.19 24.90 -23.37
CA PRO A 90 19.05 25.57 -23.99
C PRO A 90 17.88 24.62 -24.25
N ASN A 91 16.65 25.04 -23.93
CA ASN A 91 15.43 24.25 -24.14
C ASN A 91 15.42 22.85 -23.49
N PHE A 92 16.27 22.60 -22.49
CA PHE A 92 16.37 21.30 -21.81
C PHE A 92 15.03 20.74 -21.34
N ALA A 93 14.16 21.59 -20.77
CA ALA A 93 12.86 21.16 -20.29
C ALA A 93 11.91 20.66 -21.39
N ASN A 94 12.10 21.12 -22.64
CA ASN A 94 11.28 20.69 -23.77
C ASN A 94 11.84 19.42 -24.41
N GLU A 95 13.17 19.30 -24.52
CA GLU A 95 13.82 18.13 -25.10
C GLU A 95 13.87 16.93 -24.14
N PHE A 96 14.02 17.20 -22.83
CA PHE A 96 14.12 16.19 -21.78
C PHE A 96 13.14 16.47 -20.63
N PRO A 97 11.82 16.47 -20.91
CA PRO A 97 10.78 16.87 -19.95
C PRO A 97 10.78 15.99 -18.69
N PHE A 98 11.01 14.69 -18.84
CA PHE A 98 11.10 13.78 -17.69
C PHE A 98 12.29 14.07 -16.80
N LEU A 99 13.48 14.29 -17.37
CA LEU A 99 14.70 14.52 -16.59
C LEU A 99 14.64 15.88 -15.87
N SER A 100 14.05 16.89 -16.52
CA SER A 100 13.72 18.18 -15.90
C SER A 100 12.78 18.01 -14.70
N LEU A 101 11.70 17.24 -14.87
CA LEU A 101 10.77 16.92 -13.79
C LEU A 101 11.44 16.12 -12.65
N PHE A 102 12.28 15.15 -12.99
CA PHE A 102 13.03 14.35 -12.02
C PHE A 102 13.91 15.22 -11.14
N PHE A 103 14.71 16.14 -11.72
CA PHE A 103 15.56 17.03 -10.93
C PHE A 103 14.75 17.92 -10.00
N LYS A 104 13.62 18.47 -10.48
CA LYS A 104 12.69 19.25 -9.65
C LYS A 104 12.17 18.49 -8.43
N TYR A 105 11.93 17.19 -8.57
CA TYR A 105 11.40 16.35 -7.50
C TYR A 105 12.45 15.53 -6.77
N ARG A 106 13.73 15.59 -7.16
CA ARG A 106 14.76 14.65 -6.74
C ARG A 106 14.92 14.55 -5.22
N GLU A 107 15.06 15.68 -4.54
CA GLU A 107 15.22 15.72 -3.08
C GLU A 107 13.98 15.14 -2.38
N LYS A 108 12.80 15.53 -2.85
CA LYS A 108 11.52 15.02 -2.36
C LYS A 108 11.40 13.50 -2.58
N LEU A 109 11.76 13.00 -3.75
CA LEU A 109 11.68 11.58 -4.10
C LEU A 109 12.60 10.72 -3.24
N THR A 110 13.71 11.27 -2.74
CA THR A 110 14.57 10.51 -1.80
C THR A 110 13.84 10.14 -0.51
N LEU A 111 12.78 10.87 -0.14
CA LEU A 111 11.96 10.55 1.03
C LEU A 111 11.05 9.34 0.79
N VAL A 112 10.65 9.05 -0.45
CA VAL A 112 9.76 7.91 -0.78
C VAL A 112 10.35 6.57 -0.35
N LYS A 113 11.69 6.44 -0.35
CA LYS A 113 12.39 5.23 0.13
C LYS A 113 11.96 4.82 1.55
N ASN A 114 11.55 5.80 2.37
CA ASN A 114 11.17 5.63 3.77
C ASN A 114 9.80 4.96 3.95
N LEU A 115 9.00 4.87 2.88
CA LEU A 115 7.70 4.20 2.91
C LEU A 115 7.87 2.71 3.23
N ILE A 116 8.91 2.07 2.69
CA ILE A 116 9.11 0.62 2.85
C ILE A 116 9.43 0.23 4.31
N PRO A 117 10.41 0.84 5.00
CA PRO A 117 10.65 0.56 6.42
C PRO A 117 9.44 0.85 7.30
N ILE A 118 8.76 1.98 7.05
CA ILE A 118 7.55 2.38 7.79
C ILE A 118 6.47 1.31 7.70
N MET A 119 6.14 0.91 6.47
CA MET A 119 5.13 -0.10 6.19
C MET A 119 5.51 -1.49 6.67
N LYS A 120 6.76 -1.90 6.50
CA LYS A 120 7.20 -3.25 6.90
C LYS A 120 7.12 -3.41 8.42
N PHE A 121 7.59 -2.41 9.17
CA PHE A 121 7.62 -2.51 10.62
C PHE A 121 6.22 -2.41 11.23
N SER A 122 5.39 -1.47 10.77
CA SER A 122 4.00 -1.35 11.25
C SER A 122 3.21 -2.64 11.04
N ARG A 123 3.40 -3.31 9.90
CA ARG A 123 2.80 -4.62 9.60
C ARG A 123 3.23 -5.71 10.55
N ILE A 124 4.54 -5.83 10.79
CA ILE A 124 5.06 -6.87 11.69
C ILE A 124 4.58 -6.59 13.12
N LEU A 125 4.59 -5.33 13.54
CA LEU A 125 4.10 -4.94 14.86
C LEU A 125 2.61 -5.25 15.02
N ALA A 126 1.78 -4.88 14.04
CA ALA A 126 0.35 -5.20 14.02
C ALA A 126 0.12 -6.71 14.08
N SER A 127 0.82 -7.51 13.27
CA SER A 127 0.68 -8.98 13.29
C SER A 127 0.98 -9.62 14.65
N LYS A 128 1.85 -8.99 15.45
CA LYS A 128 2.22 -9.47 16.79
C LYS A 128 1.29 -8.96 17.89
N LEU A 129 0.77 -7.75 17.76
CA LEU A 129 -0.01 -7.08 18.81
C LEU A 129 -1.52 -7.19 18.63
N CYS A 130 -2.03 -7.30 17.41
CA CYS A 130 -3.48 -7.30 17.11
C CYS A 130 -4.26 -8.46 17.74
N TYR A 131 -3.58 -9.49 18.26
CA TYR A 131 -4.21 -10.64 18.94
C TYR A 131 -3.85 -10.76 20.43
N GLN A 132 -2.89 -9.98 20.94
CA GLN A 132 -2.29 -10.23 22.26
C GLN A 132 -2.41 -9.06 23.24
N LEU A 133 -2.76 -7.86 22.78
CA LEU A 133 -2.63 -6.68 23.61
C LEU A 133 -3.84 -5.75 23.45
N LYS A 134 -4.49 -5.39 24.56
CA LYS A 134 -5.53 -4.36 24.55
C LYS A 134 -4.87 -3.01 24.21
N ARG A 135 -5.60 -2.11 23.53
CA ARG A 135 -5.08 -0.78 23.16
C ARG A 135 -4.52 0.02 24.34
N GLN A 136 -5.17 -0.04 25.50
CA GLN A 136 -4.68 0.62 26.72
C GLN A 136 -3.34 0.04 27.22
N ASP A 137 -3.12 -1.25 27.00
CA ASP A 137 -1.82 -1.88 27.29
C ASP A 137 -0.77 -1.46 26.24
N ALA A 138 -1.18 -1.25 24.98
CA ALA A 138 -0.31 -0.79 23.90
C ALA A 138 0.18 0.65 24.13
N HIS A 139 -0.66 1.49 24.73
CA HIS A 139 -0.31 2.86 25.12
C HIS A 139 0.80 2.89 26.19
N ASN A 140 0.78 1.92 27.10
CA ASN A 140 1.76 1.79 28.19
C ASN A 140 3.00 0.94 27.83
N LEU A 141 2.94 0.21 26.72
CA LEU A 141 4.02 -0.65 26.25
C LEU A 141 4.99 0.13 25.37
N THR A 142 6.18 0.38 25.89
CA THR A 142 7.28 1.01 25.13
C THR A 142 7.97 0.01 24.19
N PHE A 143 8.57 0.47 23.09
CA PHE A 143 9.36 -0.39 22.21
C PHE A 143 10.50 -1.13 22.93
N ASP A 144 11.14 -0.55 23.94
CA ASP A 144 12.20 -1.20 24.73
C ASP A 144 11.69 -2.43 25.49
N LYS A 145 10.54 -2.28 26.17
CA LYS A 145 9.84 -3.39 26.83
C LYS A 145 9.36 -4.43 25.83
N PHE A 146 8.83 -4.02 24.68
CA PHE A 146 8.40 -4.93 23.62
C PHE A 146 9.59 -5.75 23.07
N LEU A 147 10.74 -5.09 22.84
CA LEU A 147 11.96 -5.72 22.34
C LEU A 147 12.57 -6.71 23.33
N LYS A 148 12.52 -6.44 24.64
CA LYS A 148 13.01 -7.39 25.66
C LYS A 148 12.26 -8.72 25.65
N ASN A 149 11.00 -8.69 25.23
CA ASN A 149 10.15 -9.87 25.15
C ASN A 149 10.17 -10.55 23.77
N ASN A 150 10.95 -10.04 22.80
CA ASN A 150 10.93 -10.51 21.40
C ASN A 150 12.35 -10.66 20.82
N GLU A 151 12.49 -11.47 19.77
CA GLU A 151 13.78 -11.82 19.15
C GLU A 151 14.60 -10.63 18.61
N SER A 152 15.92 -10.82 18.54
CA SER A 152 16.93 -9.83 18.11
C SER A 152 16.69 -9.24 16.72
N GLN A 153 16.08 -9.98 15.79
CA GLN A 153 15.76 -9.51 14.44
C GLN A 153 14.78 -8.32 14.44
N PHE A 154 14.00 -8.13 15.51
CA PHE A 154 13.06 -7.01 15.62
C PHE A 154 13.78 -5.68 15.91
N SER A 155 14.96 -5.71 16.53
CA SER A 155 15.72 -4.50 16.85
C SER A 155 16.29 -3.83 15.60
N GLU A 156 16.69 -4.61 14.59
CA GLU A 156 17.17 -4.07 13.31
C GLU A 156 16.02 -3.41 12.54
N LYS A 157 14.86 -4.09 12.46
CA LYS A 157 13.67 -3.55 11.79
C LYS A 157 13.12 -2.29 12.48
N LEU A 158 13.17 -2.22 13.81
CA LEU A 158 12.81 -1.00 14.55
C LEU A 158 13.79 0.13 14.25
N LYS A 159 15.08 -0.17 14.08
CA LYS A 159 16.07 0.84 13.71
C LYS A 159 15.77 1.43 12.33
N ASP A 160 15.54 0.57 11.33
CA ASP A 160 15.17 1.01 9.98
C ASP A 160 13.89 1.86 10.00
N PHE A 161 12.90 1.45 10.79
CA PHE A 161 11.68 2.22 11.02
C PHE A 161 11.96 3.59 11.66
N ALA A 162 12.77 3.62 12.71
CA ALA A 162 13.10 4.85 13.43
C ALA A 162 13.89 5.83 12.55
N ASP A 163 14.85 5.34 11.78
CA ASP A 163 15.61 6.15 10.83
C ASP A 163 14.68 6.76 9.77
N ALA A 164 13.80 5.94 9.19
CA ALA A 164 12.80 6.38 8.20
C ALA A 164 11.81 7.41 8.79
N TRP A 165 11.26 7.14 9.97
CA TRP A 165 10.36 8.04 10.70
C TRP A 165 11.02 9.38 10.98
N ASN A 166 12.26 9.35 11.49
CA ASN A 166 12.98 10.55 11.88
C ASN A 166 13.41 11.40 10.67
N GLU A 167 13.64 10.80 9.50
CA GLU A 167 13.95 11.51 8.27
C GLU A 167 12.74 12.28 7.72
N ILE A 168 11.51 11.77 7.90
CA ILE A 168 10.29 12.40 7.34
C ILE A 168 9.54 13.31 8.33
N ARG A 169 9.81 13.20 9.64
CA ARG A 169 8.98 13.82 10.69
C ARG A 169 8.73 15.32 10.53
N SER A 170 9.69 16.06 9.96
CA SER A 170 9.57 17.51 9.77
C SER A 170 8.62 17.90 8.64
N HIS A 171 8.24 16.94 7.79
CA HIS A 171 7.35 17.16 6.65
C HIS A 171 5.90 16.75 6.94
N VAL A 172 5.67 15.96 7.99
CA VAL A 172 4.35 15.47 8.38
C VAL A 172 3.71 16.45 9.37
N VAL A 173 2.90 17.36 8.84
CA VAL A 173 2.23 18.43 9.62
C VAL A 173 0.72 18.25 9.73
N ARG A 174 0.14 17.39 8.90
CA ARG A 174 -1.29 17.12 8.85
C ARG A 174 -1.57 15.68 8.46
N TYR A 175 -2.76 15.22 8.77
CA TYR A 175 -3.40 14.03 8.21
C TYR A 175 -4.83 14.42 7.82
N GLU A 176 -5.21 14.22 6.56
CA GLU A 176 -6.49 14.70 6.02
C GLU A 176 -6.79 16.18 6.38
N CYS A 177 -7.89 16.43 7.10
CA CYS A 177 -8.31 17.75 7.58
C CYS A 177 -7.76 18.10 8.98
N HIS A 178 -6.98 17.22 9.60
CA HIS A 178 -6.42 17.42 10.95
C HIS A 178 -4.98 17.92 10.87
N GLU A 179 -4.74 19.17 11.28
CA GLU A 179 -3.38 19.66 11.53
C GLU A 179 -2.88 19.18 12.88
N PHE A 180 -1.64 18.69 12.93
CA PHE A 180 -1.05 18.24 14.18
C PHE A 180 -0.65 19.46 15.02
N ASN A 181 -1.29 19.61 16.17
CA ASN A 181 -0.96 20.67 17.14
C ASN A 181 0.48 20.56 17.66
N ASN A 182 1.02 19.34 17.69
CA ASN A 182 2.38 19.06 18.13
C ASN A 182 3.17 18.41 16.99
N PRO A 183 4.48 18.71 16.87
CA PRO A 183 5.30 18.08 15.87
C PRO A 183 5.44 16.58 16.15
N MET A 184 5.50 15.80 15.08
CA MET A 184 5.77 14.38 15.12
C MET A 184 7.06 14.10 15.92
N LEU A 185 6.94 13.30 16.98
CA LEU A 185 8.01 13.04 17.94
C LEU A 185 9.17 12.29 17.29
N GLN A 186 10.37 12.41 17.89
CA GLN A 186 11.50 11.58 17.47
C GLN A 186 11.27 10.12 17.87
N MET A 187 11.36 9.21 16.91
CA MET A 187 11.24 7.78 17.17
C MET A 187 12.43 7.30 17.99
N THR A 188 12.14 6.83 19.20
CA THR A 188 13.11 6.25 20.15
C THR A 188 12.52 4.99 20.78
N LYS A 189 13.37 4.13 21.34
CA LYS A 189 12.92 2.89 22.00
C LYS A 189 12.00 3.14 23.21
N ASN A 190 11.97 4.36 23.74
CA ASN A 190 11.16 4.72 24.90
C ASN A 190 9.74 5.12 24.53
N LEU A 191 9.45 5.35 23.24
CA LEU A 191 8.10 5.67 22.82
C LEU A 191 7.16 4.46 22.94
N PRO A 192 5.87 4.70 23.18
CA PRO A 192 4.83 3.69 23.09
C PRO A 192 4.74 3.04 21.70
N VAL A 193 4.39 1.76 21.66
CA VAL A 193 4.21 1.01 20.41
C VAL A 193 3.07 1.55 19.53
N VAL A 194 2.10 2.28 20.12
CA VAL A 194 0.96 2.87 19.38
C VAL A 194 1.37 3.83 18.25
N TYR A 195 2.55 4.46 18.35
CA TYR A 195 3.08 5.33 17.29
C TYR A 195 3.46 4.57 16.01
N ALA A 196 3.59 3.25 16.07
CA ALA A 196 3.88 2.40 14.91
C ALA A 196 2.72 1.44 14.58
N LEU A 197 1.56 1.59 15.23
CA LEU A 197 0.33 0.90 14.86
C LEU A 197 -0.45 1.75 13.87
N PHE A 198 -0.95 1.09 12.83
CA PHE A 198 -1.70 1.74 11.77
C PHE A 198 -3.18 1.74 12.13
N GLU A 199 -3.64 2.87 12.68
CA GLU A 199 -5.01 3.08 13.13
C GLU A 199 -5.38 4.56 12.95
N GLU A 200 -6.61 4.84 12.51
CA GLU A 200 -7.10 6.20 12.24
C GLU A 200 -7.54 6.94 13.52
N ARG A 201 -6.73 6.89 14.57
CA ARG A 201 -7.06 7.50 15.88
C ARG A 201 -5.84 7.82 16.75
N ASP A 202 -5.93 8.90 17.50
CA ASP A 202 -4.97 9.36 18.51
C ASP A 202 -3.50 9.46 18.01
N GLU A 203 -2.54 8.88 18.72
CA GLU A 203 -1.11 8.92 18.35
C GLU A 203 -0.79 8.14 17.08
N SER A 204 -1.65 7.19 16.69
CA SER A 204 -1.49 6.43 15.43
C SER A 204 -1.71 7.30 14.20
N LEU A 205 -2.38 8.47 14.34
CA LEU A 205 -2.56 9.44 13.25
C LEU A 205 -1.23 9.94 12.68
N TYR A 206 -0.16 10.02 13.48
CA TYR A 206 1.16 10.40 12.95
C TYR A 206 1.69 9.40 11.92
N LEU A 207 1.41 8.11 12.11
CA LEU A 207 1.79 7.07 11.15
C LEU A 207 0.94 7.15 9.88
N CYS A 208 -0.37 7.41 10.02
CA CYS A 208 -1.27 7.62 8.88
C CYS A 208 -0.82 8.84 8.06
N GLY A 209 -0.55 9.97 8.72
CA GLY A 209 0.00 11.18 8.08
C GLY A 209 1.34 10.96 7.41
N ALA A 210 2.22 10.14 8.00
CA ALA A 210 3.49 9.77 7.39
C ALA A 210 3.32 8.96 6.10
N ILE A 211 2.44 7.97 6.12
CA ILE A 211 2.15 7.13 4.94
C ILE A 211 1.46 7.96 3.86
N GLU A 212 0.47 8.78 4.24
CA GLU A 212 -0.24 9.67 3.34
C GLU A 212 0.73 10.65 2.66
N PHE A 213 1.59 11.31 3.43
CA PHE A 213 2.60 12.24 2.91
C PHE A 213 3.49 11.58 1.86
N LEU A 214 4.01 10.39 2.14
CA LEU A 214 4.89 9.66 1.23
C LEU A 214 4.16 9.16 -0.02
N ALA A 215 2.93 8.66 0.15
CA ALA A 215 2.08 8.22 -0.94
C ALA A 215 1.72 9.39 -1.87
N ASN A 216 1.34 10.54 -1.29
CA ASN A 216 1.05 11.76 -2.04
C ASN A 216 2.29 12.26 -2.80
N LEU A 217 3.46 12.23 -2.18
CA LEU A 217 4.71 12.63 -2.84
C LEU A 217 5.04 11.76 -4.05
N GLN A 218 4.82 10.44 -3.95
CA GLN A 218 4.94 9.53 -5.09
C GLN A 218 3.88 9.85 -6.16
N ASN A 219 2.61 9.94 -5.77
CA ASN A 219 1.49 10.14 -6.69
C ASN A 219 1.57 11.46 -7.44
N GLU A 220 1.93 12.55 -6.76
CA GLU A 220 2.12 13.86 -7.38
C GLU A 220 3.19 13.77 -8.47
N PHE A 221 4.33 13.13 -8.19
CA PHE A 221 5.37 12.94 -9.19
C PHE A 221 4.84 12.13 -10.37
N MET A 222 4.15 11.00 -10.12
CA MET A 222 3.57 10.18 -11.18
C MET A 222 2.56 10.95 -12.04
N GLN A 223 1.68 11.75 -11.42
CA GLN A 223 0.71 12.58 -12.13
C GLN A 223 1.40 13.62 -13.02
N GLN A 224 2.53 14.19 -12.60
CA GLN A 224 3.31 15.10 -13.44
C GLN A 224 3.99 14.37 -14.59
N VAL A 225 4.45 13.13 -14.37
CA VAL A 225 4.99 12.28 -15.44
C VAL A 225 3.92 11.98 -16.49
N LEU A 226 2.68 11.69 -16.07
CA LEU A 226 1.57 11.42 -16.98
C LEU A 226 1.14 12.63 -17.84
N LYS A 227 1.49 13.85 -17.43
CA LYS A 227 1.25 15.07 -18.21
C LYS A 227 2.27 15.29 -19.34
N ILE A 228 3.36 14.52 -19.37
CA ILE A 228 4.37 14.61 -20.42
C ILE A 228 3.77 14.04 -21.71
N GLU A 229 3.96 14.74 -22.83
CA GLU A 229 3.43 14.31 -24.13
C GLU A 229 4.02 12.94 -24.56
N PRO A 230 3.22 12.09 -25.26
CA PRO A 230 3.70 10.80 -25.77
C PRO A 230 4.88 10.97 -26.73
N GLY A 231 5.84 10.04 -26.73
CA GLY A 231 7.04 10.11 -27.57
C GLY A 231 8.31 10.57 -26.83
N CYS A 232 8.25 10.75 -25.51
CA CYS A 232 9.46 10.96 -24.70
C CYS A 232 10.29 9.67 -24.66
N SER A 233 11.51 9.68 -25.22
CA SER A 233 12.36 8.48 -25.29
C SER A 233 12.68 7.88 -23.92
N SER A 234 12.68 8.69 -22.85
CA SER A 234 12.90 8.23 -21.47
C SER A 234 11.69 7.50 -20.87
N LEU A 235 10.50 7.67 -21.44
CA LEU A 235 9.25 7.04 -21.01
C LEU A 235 8.81 5.91 -21.96
N GLY A 236 9.61 5.57 -22.97
CA GLY A 236 9.27 4.52 -23.93
C GLY A 236 8.98 3.14 -23.30
N PHE A 237 9.51 2.86 -22.10
CA PHE A 237 9.19 1.63 -21.35
C PHE A 237 7.78 1.62 -20.75
N LEU A 238 7.12 2.79 -20.64
CA LEU A 238 5.76 2.96 -20.17
C LEU A 238 4.74 3.07 -21.31
N GLU A 239 5.20 3.26 -22.55
CA GLU A 239 4.37 3.30 -23.75
C GLU A 239 3.82 1.90 -24.06
N PHE A 240 2.52 1.72 -23.85
CA PHE A 240 1.83 0.46 -24.15
C PHE A 240 1.74 0.27 -25.68
N THR A 241 2.46 -0.71 -26.24
CA THR A 241 2.30 -1.15 -27.64
C THR A 241 1.16 -2.15 -27.74
N ASN A 242 -0.07 -1.64 -27.87
CA ASN A 242 -1.26 -2.46 -28.05
C ASN A 242 -1.32 -3.01 -29.50
N GLN A 243 -0.62 -4.10 -29.80
CA GLN A 243 -0.67 -4.72 -31.14
C GLN A 243 -1.92 -5.59 -31.41
N ASN A 244 -2.88 -5.72 -30.47
CA ASN A 244 -3.98 -6.68 -30.62
C ASN A 244 -5.42 -6.14 -30.42
N TYR A 245 -5.67 -4.84 -30.58
CA TYR A 245 -7.06 -4.34 -30.63
C TYR A 245 -7.25 -3.32 -31.74
N HIS A 246 -7.91 -3.75 -32.82
CA HIS A 246 -8.15 -2.94 -34.01
C HIS A 246 -9.23 -1.86 -33.86
N ASN A 247 -9.84 -1.66 -32.69
CA ASN A 247 -10.82 -0.60 -32.46
C ASN A 247 -10.82 -0.18 -30.98
N ALA A 248 -10.07 0.86 -30.64
CA ALA A 248 -10.25 1.61 -29.38
C ALA A 248 -10.35 3.11 -29.71
N PRO A 249 -11.28 3.86 -29.10
CA PRO A 249 -11.48 5.27 -29.39
C PRO A 249 -10.23 6.08 -29.03
N GLN A 250 -9.91 7.04 -29.90
CA GLN A 250 -8.83 8.00 -29.72
C GLN A 250 -9.04 8.75 -28.38
N HIS A 251 -7.96 8.90 -27.59
CA HIS A 251 -7.86 9.52 -26.26
C HIS A 251 -7.90 8.61 -25.01
N GLN A 252 -7.02 7.60 -24.95
CA GLN A 252 -6.53 7.09 -23.66
C GLN A 252 -5.01 7.31 -23.58
N HIS A 253 -4.56 8.03 -22.55
CA HIS A 253 -3.15 8.28 -22.25
C HIS A 253 -2.36 6.96 -22.18
N GLN A 254 -1.26 6.87 -22.92
CA GLN A 254 -0.58 5.61 -23.25
C GLN A 254 0.43 5.13 -22.18
N TYR A 255 0.60 5.90 -21.09
CA TYR A 255 1.49 5.58 -19.96
C TYR A 255 0.71 4.92 -18.82
N TYR A 256 0.97 3.64 -18.54
CA TYR A 256 0.35 2.92 -17.41
C TYR A 256 1.25 2.99 -16.17
N ILE A 257 0.80 3.69 -15.12
CA ILE A 257 1.52 3.74 -13.85
C ILE A 257 0.54 3.59 -12.69
N LYS A 258 0.79 2.62 -11.81
CA LYS A 258 -0.03 2.36 -10.62
C LYS A 258 0.23 3.45 -9.57
N SER A 259 -0.76 4.29 -9.31
CA SER A 259 -0.80 5.23 -8.18
C SER A 259 -0.94 4.47 -6.86
N LEU A 260 -0.34 4.96 -5.78
CA LEU A 260 -0.35 4.34 -4.47
C LEU A 260 -1.33 5.08 -3.56
N SER A 261 -2.52 4.55 -3.31
CA SER A 261 -3.49 5.18 -2.38
C SER A 261 -3.34 4.65 -0.96
N LEU A 262 -3.84 5.40 0.03
CA LEU A 262 -4.03 4.88 1.40
C LEU A 262 -4.96 3.66 1.39
N SER A 263 -5.97 3.62 0.51
CA SER A 263 -6.83 2.45 0.33
C SER A 263 -6.07 1.21 -0.18
N GLU A 264 -5.02 1.37 -1.00
CA GLU A 264 -4.13 0.25 -1.40
C GLU A 264 -3.19 -0.20 -0.27
N VAL A 265 -2.90 0.71 0.67
CA VAL A 265 -2.14 0.42 1.90
C VAL A 265 -3.04 -0.30 2.91
N HIS A 266 -4.29 0.14 3.05
CA HIS A 266 -5.38 -0.56 3.74
C HIS A 266 -5.59 -1.94 3.14
N GLU A 267 -5.82 -2.09 1.83
CA GLU A 267 -5.90 -3.41 1.14
C GLU A 267 -4.67 -4.28 1.44
N LYS A 268 -3.50 -3.67 1.59
CA LYS A 268 -2.26 -4.37 1.94
C LYS A 268 -2.19 -4.80 3.40
N LEU A 269 -2.94 -4.16 4.29
CA LEU A 269 -3.03 -4.43 5.73
C LEU A 269 -4.25 -5.28 6.09
N GLU A 270 -5.35 -5.14 5.35
CA GLU A 270 -6.63 -5.86 5.38
C GLU A 270 -6.58 -7.20 4.65
N PHE A 271 -5.38 -7.69 4.30
CA PHE A 271 -5.17 -8.73 3.29
C PHE A 271 -5.70 -10.14 3.60
N PHE A 272 -6.56 -10.26 4.60
CA PHE A 272 -7.46 -11.39 4.81
C PHE A 272 -8.88 -11.16 4.25
N THR A 273 -9.24 -9.98 3.70
CA THR A 273 -10.66 -9.67 3.37
C THR A 273 -10.96 -9.15 1.97
N THR A 274 -10.00 -8.72 1.15
CA THR A 274 -10.34 -8.19 -0.19
C THR A 274 -9.52 -8.81 -1.33
N THR A 275 -10.25 -9.47 -2.23
CA THR A 275 -9.78 -9.92 -3.54
C THR A 275 -9.88 -8.76 -4.54
N THR A 276 -8.88 -8.65 -5.41
CA THR A 276 -8.60 -7.60 -6.40
C THR A 276 -9.81 -7.00 -7.14
N PRO A 277 -9.83 -5.66 -7.37
CA PRO A 277 -10.84 -5.02 -8.22
C PRO A 277 -10.50 -5.22 -9.70
N GLY A 278 -11.34 -6.00 -10.41
CA GLY A 278 -11.18 -6.23 -11.84
C GLY A 278 -12.08 -7.34 -12.37
N ALA A 279 -13.25 -6.93 -12.85
CA ALA A 279 -14.35 -7.71 -13.44
C ALA A 279 -15.25 -8.46 -12.44
N PRO A 280 -16.58 -8.25 -12.48
CA PRO A 280 -17.50 -9.07 -11.73
C PRO A 280 -17.33 -10.50 -12.23
N ILE A 281 -16.70 -11.35 -11.42
CA ILE A 281 -16.91 -12.79 -11.57
C ILE A 281 -18.41 -12.93 -11.34
N ALA A 282 -19.16 -13.22 -12.38
CA ALA A 282 -20.59 -13.43 -12.29
C ALA A 282 -20.88 -14.33 -11.08
N ARG A 283 -21.37 -13.74 -9.98
CA ARG A 283 -21.78 -14.44 -8.76
C ARG A 283 -23.08 -15.22 -8.99
N ASN A 284 -23.50 -15.39 -10.25
CA ASN A 284 -24.65 -16.21 -10.69
C ASN A 284 -24.33 -17.71 -10.80
N GLY A 285 -23.34 -18.22 -10.06
CA GLY A 285 -22.94 -19.62 -10.07
C GLY A 285 -23.00 -20.32 -8.71
N TYR A 286 -23.53 -19.66 -7.68
CA TYR A 286 -23.73 -20.33 -6.39
C TYR A 286 -24.91 -21.30 -6.51
N ILE A 287 -24.70 -22.51 -5.99
CA ILE A 287 -25.64 -23.63 -5.96
C ILE A 287 -25.79 -24.39 -7.29
N ASN A 288 -24.67 -24.78 -7.89
CA ASN A 288 -24.53 -26.22 -8.07
C ASN A 288 -23.61 -26.65 -6.95
N ARG A 289 -24.20 -27.29 -5.92
CA ARG A 289 -23.47 -27.98 -4.86
C ARG A 289 -22.24 -28.58 -5.53
N LEU A 290 -21.04 -28.18 -5.09
CA LEU A 290 -19.85 -29.00 -5.30
C LEU A 290 -20.35 -30.42 -5.07
N GLN A 291 -20.19 -31.30 -6.06
CA GLN A 291 -20.58 -32.70 -5.99
C GLN A 291 -19.75 -33.46 -4.92
N ILE A 292 -19.42 -32.80 -3.81
CA ILE A 292 -19.21 -33.40 -2.51
C ILE A 292 -20.59 -33.90 -2.07
N ASN A 293 -21.03 -34.98 -2.73
CA ASN A 293 -22.18 -35.74 -2.29
C ASN A 293 -21.95 -36.08 -0.81
N ALA A 294 -23.02 -35.93 -0.04
CA ALA A 294 -23.16 -36.22 1.38
C ALA A 294 -22.70 -37.63 1.80
N VAL A 295 -21.40 -37.91 1.73
CA VAL A 295 -20.86 -39.24 2.07
C VAL A 295 -19.75 -39.20 3.11
N ASP A 296 -18.95 -38.14 3.27
CA ASP A 296 -17.94 -38.15 4.34
C ASP A 296 -17.87 -36.82 5.09
N THR A 297 -18.61 -36.74 6.20
CA THR A 297 -18.34 -35.77 7.28
C THR A 297 -16.90 -35.87 7.79
N ASP A 298 -16.23 -37.01 7.61
CA ASP A 298 -14.82 -37.28 7.95
C ASP A 298 -13.80 -36.42 7.16
N VAL A 299 -14.16 -35.91 5.98
CA VAL A 299 -13.20 -35.15 5.14
C VAL A 299 -12.83 -33.81 5.78
N PHE A 300 -13.73 -33.25 6.60
CA PHE A 300 -13.52 -31.99 7.32
C PHE A 300 -13.21 -32.17 8.81
N ASP A 301 -12.79 -33.37 9.24
CA ASP A 301 -12.50 -33.66 10.66
C ASP A 301 -11.41 -32.78 11.30
N ASN A 302 -10.59 -32.12 10.48
CA ASN A 302 -9.62 -31.13 10.94
C ASN A 302 -9.66 -29.86 10.06
N PRO A 303 -10.68 -29.02 10.22
CA PRO A 303 -10.92 -27.90 9.32
C PRO A 303 -9.84 -26.81 9.47
N THR A 304 -9.18 -26.71 10.63
CA THR A 304 -8.06 -25.77 10.87
C THR A 304 -6.82 -26.11 10.05
N GLU A 305 -6.52 -27.39 9.86
CA GLU A 305 -5.42 -27.86 9.00
C GLU A 305 -5.70 -27.55 7.52
N LEU A 306 -6.93 -27.84 7.06
CA LEU A 306 -7.38 -27.49 5.72
C LEU A 306 -7.31 -25.97 5.48
N LEU A 307 -7.69 -25.16 6.46
CA LEU A 307 -7.60 -23.71 6.37
C LEU A 307 -6.15 -23.25 6.15
N SER A 308 -5.20 -23.75 6.96
CA SER A 308 -3.77 -23.42 6.85
C SER A 308 -3.19 -23.76 5.46
N GLU A 309 -3.60 -24.89 4.88
CA GLU A 309 -3.17 -25.30 3.55
C GLU A 309 -3.79 -24.44 2.45
N LEU A 310 -5.07 -24.07 2.59
CA LEU A 310 -5.72 -23.12 1.68
C LEU A 310 -5.14 -21.71 1.78
N GLU A 311 -4.77 -21.23 2.98
CA GLU A 311 -4.07 -19.96 3.18
C GLU A 311 -2.71 -19.97 2.47
N THR A 312 -1.99 -21.08 2.55
CA THR A 312 -0.74 -21.26 1.82
C THR A 312 -0.99 -21.19 0.31
N LEU A 313 -1.98 -21.90 -0.21
CA LEU A 313 -2.37 -21.84 -1.64
C LEU A 313 -2.76 -20.42 -2.08
N LEU A 314 -3.60 -19.72 -1.32
CA LEU A 314 -4.04 -18.35 -1.58
C LEU A 314 -2.86 -17.36 -1.57
N CYS A 315 -1.95 -17.50 -0.61
CA CYS A 315 -0.72 -16.71 -0.54
C CYS A 315 0.11 -16.86 -1.82
N PHE A 316 0.23 -18.07 -2.34
CA PHE A 316 0.95 -18.31 -3.59
C PHE A 316 0.22 -17.76 -4.81
N LEU A 317 -1.09 -18.00 -4.95
CA LEU A 317 -1.90 -17.43 -6.03
C LEU A 317 -1.77 -15.91 -6.09
N LYS A 318 -1.77 -15.26 -4.93
CA LYS A 318 -1.55 -13.82 -4.83
C LYS A 318 -0.16 -13.39 -5.30
N ARG A 319 0.89 -14.13 -4.91
CA ARG A 319 2.29 -13.80 -5.26
C ARG A 319 2.60 -14.02 -6.74
N THR A 320 1.89 -14.94 -7.40
CA THR A 320 2.10 -15.30 -8.80
C THR A 320 1.17 -14.53 -9.74
N SER A 321 0.34 -13.62 -9.22
CA SER A 321 -0.76 -12.96 -9.95
C SER A 321 -1.80 -13.95 -10.51
N GLY A 322 -1.93 -15.12 -9.88
CA GLY A 322 -2.90 -16.16 -10.17
C GLY A 322 -2.46 -17.13 -11.27
N GLY A 323 -3.47 -17.76 -11.86
CA GLY A 323 -3.35 -18.68 -13.00
C GLY A 323 -4.62 -18.65 -13.83
N VAL A 324 -4.68 -19.47 -14.89
CA VAL A 324 -5.88 -19.60 -15.71
C VAL A 324 -7.02 -20.16 -14.83
N ARG A 325 -8.17 -19.48 -14.78
CA ARG A 325 -9.31 -19.85 -13.91
C ARG A 325 -9.77 -21.29 -14.04
N GLU A 326 -9.67 -21.85 -15.24
CA GLU A 326 -10.07 -23.22 -15.57
C GLU A 326 -8.97 -24.27 -15.30
N MET A 327 -7.78 -23.86 -14.87
CA MET A 327 -6.69 -24.76 -14.49
C MET A 327 -7.05 -25.51 -13.21
N ASP A 328 -6.74 -26.80 -13.18
CA ASP A 328 -6.91 -27.61 -11.98
C ASP A 328 -5.95 -27.15 -10.87
N ILE A 329 -6.41 -27.17 -9.62
CA ILE A 329 -5.61 -26.75 -8.47
C ILE A 329 -4.35 -27.61 -8.37
N ILE A 330 -4.48 -28.92 -8.59
CA ILE A 330 -3.34 -29.88 -8.56
C ILE A 330 -2.30 -29.52 -9.62
N ASP A 331 -2.72 -29.20 -10.85
CA ASP A 331 -1.82 -28.80 -11.93
C ASP A 331 -1.13 -27.46 -11.63
N TYR A 332 -1.79 -26.58 -10.89
CA TYR A 332 -1.17 -25.35 -10.41
C TYR A 332 -0.13 -25.62 -9.31
N LEU A 333 -0.45 -26.45 -8.31
CA LEU A 333 0.44 -26.81 -7.20
C LEU A 333 1.71 -27.51 -7.70
N SER A 334 1.58 -28.41 -8.67
CA SER A 334 2.72 -29.17 -9.24
C SER A 334 3.76 -28.30 -9.96
N LYS A 335 3.39 -27.08 -10.39
CA LYS A 335 4.32 -26.11 -11.01
C LYS A 335 5.28 -25.48 -10.01
N TRP A 336 5.01 -25.59 -8.71
CA TRP A 336 5.80 -24.94 -7.67
C TRP A 336 6.34 -25.97 -6.67
N ILE A 337 7.67 -26.12 -6.62
CA ILE A 337 8.38 -27.07 -5.74
C ILE A 337 7.98 -26.93 -4.26
N ARG A 338 7.61 -25.72 -3.81
CA ARG A 338 7.18 -25.45 -2.43
C ARG A 338 5.70 -25.78 -2.16
N LEU A 339 4.90 -25.99 -3.19
CA LEU A 339 3.47 -26.29 -3.09
C LEU A 339 3.16 -27.76 -3.37
N SER A 340 4.08 -28.50 -4.01
CA SER A 340 3.94 -29.94 -4.18
C SER A 340 3.85 -30.69 -2.84
N THR A 341 4.40 -30.11 -1.76
CA THR A 341 4.25 -30.66 -0.40
C THR A 341 2.82 -30.58 0.13
N LEU A 342 1.98 -29.65 -0.35
CA LEU A 342 0.56 -29.61 0.05
C LEU A 342 -0.21 -30.81 -0.51
N THR A 343 0.17 -31.29 -1.69
CA THR A 343 -0.42 -32.50 -2.28
C THR A 343 0.04 -33.80 -1.61
N GLU A 344 1.02 -33.73 -0.69
CA GLU A 344 1.42 -34.88 0.13
C GLU A 344 0.43 -35.15 1.27
N ASN A 345 -0.39 -34.16 1.65
CA ASN A 345 -1.49 -34.39 2.58
C ASN A 345 -2.66 -35.08 1.84
N PRO A 346 -2.96 -36.35 2.15
CA PRO A 346 -4.00 -37.10 1.44
C PRO A 346 -5.40 -36.50 1.63
N LYS A 347 -5.67 -35.88 2.79
CA LYS A 347 -6.96 -35.24 3.07
C LYS A 347 -7.13 -33.99 2.22
N PHE A 348 -6.12 -33.13 2.20
CA PHE A 348 -6.11 -31.93 1.37
C PHE A 348 -6.26 -32.28 -0.11
N TYR A 349 -5.48 -33.27 -0.57
CA TYR A 349 -5.53 -33.75 -1.94
C TYR A 349 -6.94 -34.21 -2.32
N LEU A 350 -7.61 -34.99 -1.47
CA LEU A 350 -8.98 -35.44 -1.71
C LEU A 350 -9.97 -34.27 -1.85
N VAL A 351 -9.81 -33.21 -1.05
CA VAL A 351 -10.67 -32.01 -1.11
C VAL A 351 -10.47 -31.22 -2.39
N ILE A 352 -9.22 -31.03 -2.83
CA ILE A 352 -8.90 -30.19 -4.01
C ILE A 352 -8.96 -30.95 -5.34
N ASN A 353 -8.99 -32.28 -5.31
CA ASN A 353 -8.99 -33.09 -6.52
C ASN A 353 -10.26 -32.86 -7.35
N GLY A 354 -10.08 -32.56 -8.64
CA GLY A 354 -11.17 -32.17 -9.54
C GLY A 354 -11.67 -30.72 -9.37
N LEU A 355 -11.05 -29.92 -8.49
CA LEU A 355 -11.33 -28.49 -8.36
C LEU A 355 -10.35 -27.66 -9.19
N LYS A 356 -10.87 -26.52 -9.67
CA LYS A 356 -10.17 -25.54 -10.49
C LYS A 356 -9.82 -24.31 -9.66
N LEU A 357 -8.87 -23.50 -10.14
CA LEU A 357 -8.45 -22.27 -9.47
C LEU A 357 -9.62 -21.31 -9.15
N LYS A 358 -10.65 -21.26 -9.99
CA LYS A 358 -11.87 -20.47 -9.74
C LYS A 358 -12.69 -20.91 -8.51
N HIS A 359 -12.47 -22.12 -7.99
CA HIS A 359 -13.19 -22.65 -6.83
C HIS A 359 -12.47 -22.38 -5.50
N VAL A 360 -11.22 -21.90 -5.52
CA VAL A 360 -10.37 -21.79 -4.30
C VAL A 360 -11.00 -20.88 -3.25
N VAL A 361 -11.55 -19.73 -3.65
CA VAL A 361 -12.19 -18.79 -2.71
C VAL A 361 -13.45 -19.41 -2.09
N ALA A 362 -14.31 -20.02 -2.90
CA ALA A 362 -15.52 -20.67 -2.41
C ALA A 362 -15.20 -21.86 -1.48
N LEU A 363 -14.11 -22.59 -1.75
CA LEU A 363 -13.65 -23.67 -0.88
C LEU A 363 -13.12 -23.13 0.45
N TYR A 364 -12.36 -22.03 0.43
CA TYR A 364 -11.88 -21.36 1.63
C TYR A 364 -13.03 -20.92 2.53
N GLU A 365 -14.01 -20.23 1.95
CA GLU A 365 -15.22 -19.80 2.66
C GLU A 365 -16.00 -20.98 3.26
N LEU A 366 -16.11 -22.10 2.55
CA LEU A 366 -16.78 -23.30 3.05
C LEU A 366 -16.05 -23.89 4.28
N VAL A 367 -14.71 -23.90 4.26
CA VAL A 367 -13.89 -24.34 5.40
C VAL A 367 -14.05 -23.39 6.58
N GLU A 368 -13.98 -22.08 6.35
CA GLU A 368 -14.23 -21.07 7.40
C GLU A 368 -15.60 -21.28 8.06
N GLU A 369 -16.64 -21.53 7.26
CA GLU A 369 -17.98 -21.81 7.77
C GLU A 369 -17.99 -23.05 8.68
N LYS A 370 -17.21 -24.11 8.39
CA LYS A 370 -17.11 -25.28 9.28
C LYS A 370 -16.36 -24.96 10.58
N ILE A 371 -15.31 -24.15 10.53
CA ILE A 371 -14.57 -23.75 11.73
C ILE A 371 -15.43 -22.86 12.62
N ALA A 372 -16.16 -21.92 12.01
CA ALA A 372 -17.03 -21.02 12.73
C ALA A 372 -18.07 -21.78 13.58
N ASP A 373 -18.62 -22.91 13.10
CA ASP A 373 -19.55 -23.74 13.90
C ASP A 373 -18.93 -24.22 15.22
N ILE A 374 -17.63 -24.51 15.22
CA ILE A 374 -16.89 -24.96 16.41
C ILE A 374 -16.51 -23.76 17.30
N GLU A 375 -16.04 -22.66 16.69
CA GLU A 375 -15.51 -21.53 17.44
C GLU A 375 -16.58 -20.62 18.05
N MET A 376 -17.79 -20.55 17.46
CA MET A 376 -18.88 -19.70 17.95
C MET A 376 -19.30 -20.02 19.40
N GLU A 377 -19.12 -21.26 19.86
CA GLU A 377 -19.40 -21.62 21.27
C GLU A 377 -18.47 -20.87 22.25
N ASN A 378 -17.24 -20.59 21.84
CA ASN A 378 -16.21 -19.91 22.63
C ASN A 378 -16.28 -18.38 22.58
N LEU A 379 -17.27 -17.82 21.86
CA LEU A 379 -17.42 -16.38 21.74
C LEU A 379 -17.61 -15.70 23.12
N PRO A 380 -16.94 -14.57 23.40
CA PRO A 380 -17.09 -13.84 24.67
C PRO A 380 -18.54 -13.51 25.03
N THR A 381 -18.87 -13.55 26.32
CA THR A 381 -20.25 -13.32 26.82
C THR A 381 -20.80 -11.94 26.47
N LYS A 382 -19.93 -10.94 26.25
CA LYS A 382 -20.30 -9.59 25.79
C LYS A 382 -21.01 -9.56 24.43
N TYR A 383 -20.84 -10.60 23.60
CA TYR A 383 -21.49 -10.75 22.28
C TYR A 383 -22.69 -11.72 22.29
N LYS A 384 -23.14 -12.13 23.49
CA LYS A 384 -24.24 -13.07 23.72
C LYS A 384 -25.42 -12.42 24.46
N ALA A 385 -25.58 -11.10 24.31
CA ALA A 385 -26.69 -10.38 24.92
C ALA A 385 -28.03 -10.78 24.30
N LYS A 386 -29.05 -10.96 25.14
CA LYS A 386 -30.38 -11.41 24.70
C LYS A 386 -31.04 -10.43 23.74
N LEU A 387 -31.76 -10.97 22.76
CA LEU A 387 -32.59 -10.18 21.85
C LEU A 387 -33.80 -9.59 22.58
N SER A 388 -34.04 -8.29 22.37
CA SER A 388 -35.30 -7.64 22.74
C SER A 388 -36.44 -8.07 21.81
N SER A 389 -37.70 -7.85 22.23
CA SER A 389 -38.86 -8.11 21.37
C SER A 389 -38.79 -7.35 20.05
N ARG A 390 -38.37 -6.08 20.12
CA ARG A 390 -38.17 -5.21 18.95
C ARG A 390 -37.18 -5.79 17.94
N ILE A 391 -36.03 -6.30 18.39
CA ILE A 391 -35.02 -6.87 17.47
C ILE A 391 -35.58 -8.12 16.77
N LYS A 392 -36.34 -8.96 17.48
CA LYS A 392 -36.97 -10.14 16.87
C LYS A 392 -38.01 -9.77 15.81
N GLU A 393 -38.81 -8.74 16.07
CA GLU A 393 -39.77 -8.20 15.09
C GLU A 393 -39.03 -7.69 13.83
N GLU A 394 -37.98 -6.90 14.00
CA GLU A 394 -37.15 -6.39 12.88
C GLU A 394 -36.53 -7.54 12.05
N ILE A 395 -36.04 -8.61 12.70
CA ILE A 395 -35.52 -9.80 11.99
C ILE A 395 -36.63 -10.47 11.17
N ASN A 396 -37.81 -10.71 11.74
CA ASN A 396 -38.92 -11.36 11.04
C ASN A 396 -39.49 -10.52 9.88
N GLU A 397 -39.44 -9.19 10.00
CA GLU A 397 -39.85 -8.27 8.94
C GLU A 397 -38.82 -8.23 7.80
N GLY A 398 -37.53 -8.16 8.12
CA GLY A 398 -36.44 -7.97 7.17
C GLY A 398 -35.95 -9.25 6.48
N VAL A 399 -36.07 -10.41 7.13
CA VAL A 399 -35.54 -11.70 6.68
C VAL A 399 -36.66 -12.61 6.18
N ALA A 400 -36.47 -13.26 5.03
CA ALA A 400 -37.41 -14.20 4.44
C ALA A 400 -36.98 -15.65 4.69
N GLY A 401 -37.85 -16.46 5.31
CA GLY A 401 -37.65 -17.90 5.46
C GLY A 401 -38.25 -18.68 4.30
N GLY A 402 -37.50 -19.62 3.72
CA GLY A 402 -37.99 -20.56 2.70
C GLY A 402 -38.22 -19.94 1.31
N SER A 403 -38.87 -20.71 0.42
CA SER A 403 -39.07 -20.47 -1.02
C SER A 403 -39.84 -19.20 -1.40
N ASP A 404 -40.20 -18.36 -0.43
CA ASP A 404 -40.74 -17.02 -0.69
C ASP A 404 -39.58 -16.09 -1.04
N ALA A 405 -39.12 -16.19 -2.29
CA ALA A 405 -38.20 -15.26 -2.93
C ALA A 405 -38.88 -13.91 -3.16
N ASN A 406 -39.30 -13.25 -2.09
CA ASN A 406 -39.74 -11.88 -2.16
C ASN A 406 -38.48 -11.04 -2.37
N LYS A 407 -38.32 -10.45 -3.57
CA LYS A 407 -37.13 -9.68 -3.99
C LYS A 407 -36.74 -8.51 -3.07
N PHE A 408 -37.58 -8.21 -2.08
CA PHE A 408 -37.46 -7.08 -1.16
C PHE A 408 -37.06 -7.48 0.26
N LYS A 409 -36.63 -8.73 0.50
CA LYS A 409 -36.17 -9.21 1.82
C LYS A 409 -34.81 -9.90 1.72
N ILE A 410 -34.11 -9.98 2.84
CA ILE A 410 -32.83 -10.69 2.95
C ILE A 410 -33.12 -12.21 3.05
N PRO A 411 -32.51 -13.07 2.22
CA PRO A 411 -32.67 -14.52 2.36
C PRO A 411 -32.16 -15.01 3.72
N LEU A 412 -32.90 -15.91 4.38
CA LEU A 412 -32.52 -16.46 5.69
C LEU A 412 -31.12 -17.08 5.68
N GLU A 413 -30.79 -17.86 4.64
CA GLU A 413 -29.48 -18.48 4.50
C GLU A 413 -28.35 -17.44 4.39
N ALA A 414 -28.58 -16.36 3.63
CA ALA A 414 -27.62 -15.26 3.51
C ALA A 414 -27.44 -14.49 4.83
N PHE A 415 -28.55 -14.25 5.56
CA PHE A 415 -28.52 -13.63 6.88
C PHE A 415 -27.73 -14.47 7.89
N THR A 416 -27.96 -15.79 7.92
CA THR A 416 -27.27 -16.68 8.84
C THR A 416 -25.77 -16.79 8.53
N ILE A 417 -25.39 -16.85 7.25
CA ILE A 417 -23.98 -16.91 6.85
C ILE A 417 -23.26 -15.59 7.12
N VAL A 418 -23.88 -14.43 6.86
CA VAL A 418 -23.22 -13.13 7.10
C VAL A 418 -22.91 -12.94 8.59
N LEU A 419 -23.84 -13.28 9.48
CA LEU A 419 -23.60 -13.23 10.93
C LEU A 419 -22.49 -14.18 11.35
N LYS A 420 -22.47 -15.38 10.78
CA LYS A 420 -21.46 -16.42 11.07
C LYS A 420 -20.06 -16.00 10.65
N ARG A 421 -19.91 -15.53 9.41
CA ARG A 421 -18.63 -15.00 8.89
C ARG A 421 -18.18 -13.79 9.70
N PHE A 422 -19.11 -12.91 10.06
CA PHE A 422 -18.78 -11.75 10.88
C PHE A 422 -18.24 -12.15 12.27
N MET A 423 -18.91 -13.08 12.95
CA MET A 423 -18.44 -13.60 14.24
C MET A 423 -17.03 -14.19 14.14
N PHE A 424 -16.79 -15.05 13.15
CA PHE A 424 -15.52 -15.75 12.98
C PHE A 424 -14.37 -14.81 12.56
N ARG A 425 -14.58 -13.96 11.56
CA ARG A 425 -13.53 -13.09 11.01
C ARG A 425 -13.20 -11.90 11.90
N TYR A 426 -14.20 -11.36 12.61
CA TYR A 426 -14.05 -10.07 13.29
C TYR A 426 -14.15 -10.17 14.81
N LEU A 427 -15.06 -10.99 15.35
CA LEU A 427 -15.31 -11.01 16.79
C LEU A 427 -14.38 -11.93 17.59
N SER A 428 -13.73 -12.90 16.94
CA SER A 428 -12.67 -13.72 17.54
C SER A 428 -11.47 -12.89 18.05
N SER A 429 -11.30 -11.65 17.55
CA SER A 429 -10.21 -10.73 17.93
C SER A 429 -10.53 -9.79 19.10
N GLU A 430 -11.76 -9.79 19.62
CA GLU A 430 -12.25 -8.89 20.68
C GLU A 430 -12.18 -7.36 20.41
N MET A 431 -11.89 -6.93 19.17
CA MET A 431 -11.64 -5.53 18.83
C MET A 431 -12.90 -4.66 18.69
N TYR A 432 -14.09 -5.25 18.65
CA TYR A 432 -15.34 -4.57 18.30
C TYR A 432 -16.16 -4.15 19.52
N ASN A 433 -16.73 -2.95 19.46
CA ASN A 433 -17.55 -2.41 20.52
C ASN A 433 -18.93 -3.11 20.53
N PRO A 434 -19.36 -3.73 21.64
CA PRO A 434 -20.65 -4.43 21.71
C PRO A 434 -21.86 -3.52 21.47
N GLU A 435 -21.72 -2.21 21.73
CA GLU A 435 -22.81 -1.23 21.67
C GLU A 435 -23.05 -0.65 20.27
N GLU A 436 -22.26 -1.06 19.27
CA GLU A 436 -22.42 -0.58 17.90
C GLU A 436 -23.45 -1.38 17.11
N THR A 437 -24.11 -0.71 16.16
CA THR A 437 -25.15 -1.25 15.29
C THR A 437 -24.55 -2.04 14.12
N HIS A 438 -25.03 -3.26 13.89
CA HIS A 438 -24.56 -4.10 12.76
C HIS A 438 -24.87 -3.51 11.39
N ALA A 439 -25.96 -2.75 11.28
CA ALA A 439 -26.40 -2.17 10.02
C ALA A 439 -25.35 -1.22 9.42
N ASP A 440 -24.58 -0.52 10.25
CA ASP A 440 -23.53 0.40 9.77
C ASP A 440 -22.30 -0.37 9.25
N TYR A 441 -22.04 -1.55 9.80
CA TYR A 441 -20.94 -2.42 9.37
C TYR A 441 -21.32 -3.22 8.12
N LEU A 442 -22.38 -4.02 8.18
CA LEU A 442 -22.73 -4.98 7.13
C LEU A 442 -23.29 -4.35 5.85
N ALA A 443 -23.62 -3.06 5.88
CA ALA A 443 -24.03 -2.28 4.71
C ALA A 443 -22.91 -1.41 4.11
N GLY A 444 -21.72 -1.41 4.72
CA GLY A 444 -20.54 -0.70 4.23
C GLY A 444 -19.67 -1.59 3.34
N ASP A 445 -18.90 -0.96 2.44
CA ASP A 445 -17.99 -1.64 1.49
C ASP A 445 -16.96 -2.55 2.19
N VAL A 446 -16.67 -2.29 3.47
CA VAL A 446 -15.69 -3.00 4.30
C VAL A 446 -16.13 -4.44 4.62
N PHE A 447 -17.43 -4.74 4.68
CA PHE A 447 -17.96 -6.04 5.12
C PHE A 447 -18.75 -6.78 4.04
N ILE A 448 -18.65 -6.32 2.79
CA ILE A 448 -19.33 -6.95 1.64
C ILE A 448 -18.85 -8.40 1.41
N ASP A 449 -17.66 -8.74 1.91
CA ASP A 449 -17.04 -10.07 1.85
C ASP A 449 -17.72 -11.11 2.76
N CYS A 450 -18.55 -10.67 3.70
CA CYS A 450 -19.31 -11.56 4.58
C CYS A 450 -20.60 -12.07 3.93
N TRP A 451 -21.06 -11.47 2.83
CA TRP A 451 -22.29 -11.88 2.18
C TRP A 451 -22.04 -13.04 1.19
N PRO A 452 -22.71 -14.19 1.34
CA PRO A 452 -22.48 -15.37 0.48
C PRO A 452 -23.10 -15.24 -0.92
N VAL A 453 -24.05 -14.33 -1.09
CA VAL A 453 -24.80 -14.09 -2.33
C VAL A 453 -24.92 -12.58 -2.52
N GLU A 454 -25.02 -12.11 -3.78
CA GLU A 454 -25.33 -10.71 -4.07
C GLU A 454 -26.73 -10.36 -3.54
N VAL A 455 -26.77 -9.78 -2.34
CA VAL A 455 -27.91 -9.02 -1.84
C VAL A 455 -27.61 -7.57 -2.16
N SER A 456 -28.53 -6.87 -2.86
CA SER A 456 -28.31 -5.47 -3.21
C SER A 456 -28.20 -4.61 -1.95
N ASP A 457 -27.25 -3.67 -1.94
CA ASP A 457 -27.01 -2.76 -0.81
C ASP A 457 -28.27 -2.05 -0.34
N ASP A 458 -29.19 -1.72 -1.24
CA ASP A 458 -30.45 -1.05 -0.90
C ASP A 458 -31.37 -1.95 -0.07
N VAL A 459 -31.38 -3.26 -0.36
CA VAL A 459 -32.12 -4.25 0.44
C VAL A 459 -31.44 -4.43 1.80
N ILE A 460 -30.10 -4.44 1.86
CA ILE A 460 -29.37 -4.53 3.12
C ILE A 460 -29.68 -3.30 3.98
N ARG A 461 -29.49 -2.08 3.46
CA ARG A 461 -29.72 -0.83 4.18
C ARG A 461 -31.16 -0.65 4.65
N ASP A 462 -32.13 -1.09 3.85
CA ASP A 462 -33.55 -0.95 4.19
C ASP A 462 -34.05 -2.04 5.15
N LYS A 463 -33.63 -3.29 4.94
CA LYS A 463 -34.22 -4.47 5.61
C LYS A 463 -33.38 -5.06 6.74
N PHE A 464 -32.09 -4.74 6.82
CA PHE A 464 -31.28 -5.26 7.91
C PHE A 464 -31.75 -4.68 9.26
N PRO A 465 -31.88 -5.49 10.33
CA PRO A 465 -32.34 -5.02 11.63
C PRO A 465 -31.50 -3.86 12.18
N LYS A 466 -32.08 -2.66 12.25
CA LYS A 466 -31.37 -1.42 12.61
C LYS A 466 -31.03 -1.36 14.09
N SER A 467 -31.82 -2.03 14.92
CA SER A 467 -31.62 -2.07 16.37
C SER A 467 -30.70 -3.22 16.82
N LEU A 468 -30.19 -4.04 15.88
CA LEU A 468 -29.35 -5.19 16.21
C LEU A 468 -27.91 -4.72 16.48
N LEU A 469 -27.49 -4.80 17.74
CA LEU A 469 -26.14 -4.43 18.19
C LEU A 469 -25.18 -5.60 18.10
N VAL A 470 -23.87 -5.34 17.96
CA VAL A 470 -22.80 -6.36 17.99
C VAL A 470 -22.91 -7.27 19.21
N ALA A 471 -23.35 -6.73 20.35
CA ALA A 471 -23.64 -7.49 21.57
C ALA A 471 -24.66 -8.63 21.39
N ASN A 472 -25.55 -8.53 20.40
CA ASN A 472 -26.68 -9.45 20.18
C ASN A 472 -26.42 -10.51 19.10
N ILE A 473 -25.27 -10.46 18.42
CA ILE A 473 -25.02 -11.19 17.18
C ILE A 473 -25.21 -12.71 17.31
N TYR A 474 -24.73 -13.29 18.41
CA TYR A 474 -24.80 -14.73 18.62
C TYR A 474 -26.24 -15.20 18.85
N GLU A 475 -27.01 -14.42 19.61
CA GLU A 475 -28.42 -14.73 19.86
C GLU A 475 -29.27 -14.47 18.60
N ALA A 476 -28.91 -13.51 17.75
CA ALA A 476 -29.54 -13.28 16.45
C ALA A 476 -29.27 -14.43 15.48
N TYR A 477 -28.04 -14.93 15.43
CA TYR A 477 -27.68 -16.12 14.66
C TYR A 477 -28.49 -17.33 15.14
N LYS A 478 -28.53 -17.58 16.46
CA LYS A 478 -29.33 -18.68 17.04
C LYS A 478 -30.83 -18.56 16.80
N TYR A 479 -31.34 -17.33 16.73
CA TYR A 479 -32.76 -17.09 16.46
C TYR A 479 -33.12 -17.33 14.98
N ALA A 480 -32.15 -17.18 14.07
CA ALA A 480 -32.31 -17.37 12.64
C ALA A 480 -32.00 -18.81 12.15
N GLN A 481 -31.45 -19.66 13.02
CA GLN A 481 -31.38 -21.11 12.82
C GLN A 481 -32.72 -21.76 13.12
#